data_AF-A0A957KLE0-F1
#
_entry.id   AF-A0A957KLE0-F1
#
_cell.length_a   1.000
_cell.length_b   1.000
_cell.length_c   1.000
_cell.angle_alpha   90.00
_cell.angle_beta   90.00
_cell.angle_gamma   90.00
#
_symmetry.space_group_name_H-M   'P 1'
#
loop_
_entity.id
_entity.type
_entity.pdbx_description
1 polymer ?
#
loop_
_entity_poly.entity_id
_entity_poly.type
_entity_poly.pdbx_seq_one_letter_code
_entity_poly.pdbx_strand_id
1 'polypeptide(L)'
;MRNSSEASVQVGIGLARITQVTSMAVEYIDEHGQRHSIDLKECAQNWRSQVEAKRGQSEARQPPLSESARAWNERCVGVRDLLDDPPWVGFMNEQRTRFAFTSYAESYEQLLNPLGLAGWHTWDAG
;
A
#
# COMPACT_ATOMS: atom_id res chain seq x y z
N MET A 1 -23.94 4.26 4.00
CA MET A 1 -22.51 4.41 3.68
C MET A 1 -21.76 4.64 4.99
N ARG A 2 -20.96 3.67 5.45
CA ARG A 2 -20.07 3.92 6.60
C ARG A 2 -18.88 4.71 6.08
N ASN A 3 -18.67 5.91 6.61
CA ASN A 3 -17.39 6.62 6.48
C ASN A 3 -16.31 5.68 6.99
N SER A 4 -15.59 5.03 6.09
CA SER A 4 -14.36 4.32 6.44
C SER A 4 -13.32 5.42 6.56
N SER A 5 -13.06 5.89 7.78
CA SER A 5 -11.96 6.80 8.05
C SER A 5 -10.66 6.09 7.67
N GLU A 6 -10.00 6.56 6.62
CA GLU A 6 -8.66 6.09 6.26
C GLU A 6 -7.69 6.49 7.38
N ALA A 7 -6.94 5.53 7.92
CA ALA A 7 -5.91 5.84 8.90
C ALA A 7 -4.69 6.43 8.18
N SER A 8 -4.31 7.66 8.48
CA SER A 8 -3.08 8.28 7.96
C SER A 8 -2.04 8.33 9.07
N VAL A 9 -0.80 7.99 8.75
CA VAL A 9 0.36 7.98 9.65
C VAL A 9 1.48 8.81 9.01
N GLN A 10 1.93 9.86 9.68
CA GLN A 10 3.03 10.69 9.18
C GLN A 10 4.39 10.12 9.57
N VAL A 11 5.06 9.45 8.65
CA VAL A 11 6.39 8.86 8.88
C VAL A 11 7.44 9.96 8.95
N GLY A 12 8.35 9.87 9.93
CA GLY A 12 9.43 10.84 10.12
C GLY A 12 9.04 12.05 10.96
N ILE A 13 7.78 12.16 11.39
CA ILE A 13 7.29 13.20 12.29
C ILE A 13 6.93 12.59 13.65
N GLY A 14 7.44 13.18 14.73
CA GLY A 14 7.18 12.70 16.10
C GLY A 14 7.75 11.30 16.33
N LEU A 15 6.93 10.39 16.89
CA LEU A 15 7.34 9.01 17.15
C LEU A 15 7.07 8.06 15.97
N ALA A 16 6.30 8.51 14.98
CA ALA A 16 5.83 7.66 13.90
C ALA A 16 6.94 7.27 12.94
N ARG A 17 7.11 5.96 12.74
CA ARG A 17 8.16 5.39 11.90
C ARG A 17 7.87 3.96 11.52
N ILE A 18 8.32 3.57 10.33
CA ILE A 18 8.37 2.17 9.93
C ILE A 18 9.54 1.53 10.68
N THR A 19 9.29 0.43 11.38
CA THR A 19 10.31 -0.28 12.15
C THR A 19 10.90 -1.43 11.37
N GLN A 20 10.10 -2.11 10.56
CA GLN A 20 10.54 -3.27 9.78
C GLN A 20 9.63 -3.52 8.59
N VAL A 21 10.23 -3.96 7.48
CA VAL A 21 9.49 -4.50 6.33
C VAL A 21 9.98 -5.92 6.08
N THR A 22 9.05 -6.87 6.05
CA THR A 22 9.32 -8.28 5.78
C THR A 22 8.51 -8.77 4.60
N SER A 23 8.72 -10.02 4.20
CA SER A 23 7.86 -10.69 3.22
C SER A 23 6.42 -10.91 3.72
N MET A 24 6.14 -10.74 5.02
CA MET A 24 4.81 -10.94 5.58
C MET A 24 4.10 -9.63 5.94
N ALA A 25 4.84 -8.65 6.46
CA ALA A 25 4.25 -7.47 7.06
C ALA A 25 5.12 -6.21 6.97
N VAL A 26 4.45 -5.06 7.08
CA VAL A 26 5.08 -3.77 7.42
C VAL A 26 4.75 -3.45 8.87
N GLU A 27 5.78 -3.45 9.72
CA GLU A 27 5.67 -3.07 11.12
C GLU A 27 6.01 -1.60 11.30
N TYR A 28 5.23 -0.90 12.12
CA TYR A 28 5.44 0.52 12.36
C TYR A 28 5.02 0.93 13.77
N ILE A 29 5.50 2.09 14.18
CA ILE A 29 5.02 2.82 15.34
C ILE A 29 4.22 4.02 14.84
N ASP A 30 3.07 4.29 15.43
CA ASP A 30 2.23 5.45 15.10
C ASP A 30 2.63 6.72 15.87
N GLU A 31 1.88 7.80 15.66
CA GLU A 31 2.11 9.10 16.29
C GLU A 31 1.97 9.06 17.82
N HIS A 32 1.24 8.08 18.36
CA HIS A 32 1.01 7.88 19.78
C HIS A 32 2.04 6.91 20.41
N GLY A 33 3.01 6.42 19.62
CA GLY A 33 4.02 5.47 20.09
C GLY A 33 3.52 4.03 20.16
N GLN A 34 2.34 3.72 19.61
CA GLN A 34 1.80 2.36 19.58
C GLN A 34 2.37 1.57 18.41
N ARG A 35 2.63 0.27 18.64
CA ARG A 35 3.12 -0.65 17.61
C ARG A 35 1.97 -1.25 16.85
N HIS A 36 2.11 -1.29 15.53
CA HIS A 36 1.14 -1.81 14.58
C HIS A 36 1.83 -2.67 13.52
N SER A 37 1.04 -3.47 12.81
CA SER A 37 1.50 -4.31 11.73
C SER A 37 0.46 -4.37 10.61
N ILE A 38 0.91 -4.29 9.37
CA ILE A 38 0.08 -4.42 8.16
C ILE A 38 0.41 -5.76 7.52
N ASP A 39 -0.58 -6.66 7.37
CA ASP A 39 -0.42 -7.93 6.68
C ASP A 39 -0.43 -7.74 5.16
N LEU A 40 0.70 -8.04 4.51
CA LEU A 40 0.88 -7.82 3.07
C LEU A 40 0.12 -8.83 2.21
N LYS A 41 -0.16 -10.03 2.73
CA LYS A 41 -1.01 -11.01 2.03
C LYS A 41 -2.47 -10.59 2.06
N GLU A 42 -2.95 -10.07 3.20
CA GLU A 42 -4.28 -9.48 3.31
C GLU A 42 -4.42 -8.33 2.29
N CYS A 43 -3.45 -7.40 2.27
CA CYS A 43 -3.44 -6.31 1.32
C CYS A 43 -3.50 -6.78 -0.14
N ALA A 44 -2.69 -7.79 -0.51
CA ALA A 44 -2.70 -8.35 -1.85
C ALA A 44 -4.02 -9.05 -2.22
N GLN A 45 -4.67 -9.70 -1.25
CA GLN A 45 -6.01 -10.27 -1.45
C GLN A 45 -7.04 -9.17 -1.70
N ASN A 46 -7.07 -8.14 -0.86
CA ASN A 46 -7.99 -7.02 -0.96
C ASN A 46 -7.81 -6.23 -2.27
N TRP A 47 -6.56 -6.03 -2.71
CA TRP A 47 -6.26 -5.44 -4.02
C TRP A 47 -6.86 -6.26 -5.17
N ARG A 48 -6.61 -7.58 -5.19
CA ARG A 48 -7.14 -8.46 -6.24
C ARG A 48 -8.66 -8.42 -6.31
N SER A 49 -9.34 -8.51 -5.17
CA SER A 49 -10.80 -8.41 -5.11
C SER A 49 -11.30 -7.08 -5.66
N GLN A 50 -10.60 -5.97 -5.41
CA GLN A 50 -10.95 -4.68 -5.97
C GLN A 50 -10.77 -4.63 -7.50
N VAL A 51 -9.66 -5.14 -8.02
CA VAL A 51 -9.39 -5.20 -9.47
C VAL A 51 -10.44 -6.07 -10.18
N GLU A 52 -10.76 -7.23 -9.63
CA GLU A 52 -11.78 -8.14 -10.16
C GLU A 52 -13.17 -7.50 -10.15
N ALA A 53 -13.56 -6.85 -9.04
CA ALA A 53 -14.83 -6.14 -8.95
C ALA A 53 -14.95 -5.03 -10.02
N LYS A 54 -13.89 -4.24 -10.25
CA LYS A 54 -13.87 -3.21 -11.30
C LYS A 54 -13.98 -3.82 -12.71
N ARG A 55 -13.34 -4.96 -12.96
CA ARG A 55 -13.46 -5.69 -14.24
C ARG A 55 -14.87 -6.21 -14.46
N GLY A 56 -15.50 -6.77 -13.44
CA GLY A 56 -16.88 -7.29 -13.50
C GLY A 56 -17.94 -6.20 -13.71
N GLN A 57 -17.65 -4.96 -13.32
CA GLN A 57 -18.53 -3.80 -13.54
C GLN A 57 -18.36 -3.16 -14.93
N SER A 58 -17.31 -3.51 -15.68
CA SER A 58 -17.12 -2.97 -17.02
C SER A 58 -18.06 -3.68 -18.00
N GLU A 59 -18.95 -2.92 -18.64
CA GLU A 59 -19.82 -3.43 -19.71
C GLU A 59 -19.01 -3.93 -20.93
N ALA A 60 -17.77 -3.44 -21.09
CA ALA A 60 -16.83 -3.93 -22.08
C ALA A 60 -16.08 -5.17 -21.56
N ARG A 61 -16.10 -6.27 -22.33
CA ARG A 61 -15.24 -7.42 -22.09
C ARG A 61 -13.78 -6.98 -22.21
N GLN A 62 -13.13 -6.75 -21.06
CA GLN A 62 -11.70 -6.51 -21.05
C GLN A 62 -10.97 -7.78 -21.48
N PRO A 63 -9.94 -7.68 -22.34
CA PRO A 63 -9.13 -8.83 -22.68
C PRO A 63 -8.50 -9.43 -21.41
N PRO A 64 -8.28 -10.76 -21.39
CA PRO A 64 -7.58 -11.41 -20.29
C PRO A 64 -6.18 -10.80 -20.14
N LEU A 65 -5.75 -10.63 -18.90
CA LEU A 65 -4.38 -10.23 -18.61
C LEU A 65 -3.42 -11.32 -19.09
N SER A 66 -2.23 -10.92 -19.54
CA SER A 66 -1.12 -11.86 -19.66
C SER A 66 -0.80 -12.47 -18.31
N GLU A 67 -0.19 -13.66 -18.30
CA GLU A 67 0.26 -14.30 -17.07
C GLU A 67 1.22 -13.41 -16.28
N SER A 68 2.11 -12.70 -16.97
CA SER A 68 3.03 -11.73 -16.36
C SER A 68 2.29 -10.57 -15.68
N ALA A 69 1.26 -10.01 -16.32
CA ALA A 69 0.48 -8.93 -15.75
C ALA A 69 -0.39 -9.41 -14.57
N ARG A 70 -0.87 -10.65 -14.62
CA ARG A 70 -1.57 -11.28 -13.50
C ARG A 70 -0.63 -11.48 -12.31
N ALA A 71 0.52 -12.11 -12.52
CA ALA A 71 1.53 -12.37 -11.48
C ALA A 71 2.11 -11.06 -10.89
N TRP A 72 2.19 -10.00 -11.70
CA TRP A 72 2.50 -8.66 -11.21
C TRP A 72 1.38 -8.18 -10.29
N ASN A 73 0.13 -8.12 -10.76
CA ASN A 73 -1.01 -7.65 -9.96
C ASN A 73 -1.23 -8.43 -8.66
N GLU A 74 -0.91 -9.72 -8.64
CA GLU A 74 -1.02 -10.58 -7.43
C GLU A 74 -0.08 -10.16 -6.30
N ARG A 75 0.96 -9.37 -6.59
CA ARG A 75 1.94 -8.87 -5.61
C ARG A 75 1.74 -7.41 -5.23
N CYS A 76 0.65 -6.78 -5.70
CA CYS A 76 0.34 -5.40 -5.38
C CYS A 76 -0.37 -5.34 -4.03
N VAL A 77 0.14 -4.52 -3.11
CA VAL A 77 -0.37 -4.43 -1.73
C VAL A 77 -1.05 -3.08 -1.44
N GLY A 78 -1.10 -2.19 -2.41
CA GLY A 78 -1.44 -0.81 -2.13
C GLY A 78 -1.35 0.10 -3.33
N VAL A 79 -1.64 1.37 -3.08
CA VAL A 79 -1.50 2.47 -4.03
C VAL A 79 -0.53 3.51 -3.47
N ARG A 80 0.03 4.35 -4.32
CA ARG A 80 0.88 5.46 -3.91
C ARG A 80 0.63 6.67 -4.79
N ASP A 81 0.93 7.84 -4.26
CA ASP A 81 1.15 9.05 -5.03
C ASP A 81 2.41 9.72 -4.47
N LEU A 82 3.49 9.65 -5.24
CA LEU A 82 4.80 10.16 -4.82
C LEU A 82 5.05 11.60 -5.27
N LEU A 83 4.12 12.16 -6.04
CA LEU A 83 4.16 13.54 -6.51
C LEU A 83 3.25 14.46 -5.70
N ASP A 84 2.37 13.90 -4.88
CA ASP A 84 1.58 14.63 -3.88
C ASP A 84 2.49 15.33 -2.84
N ASP A 85 1.91 16.30 -2.11
CA ASP A 85 2.59 17.05 -1.05
C ASP A 85 1.78 17.00 0.26
N PRO A 86 2.13 16.11 1.21
CA PRO A 86 3.29 15.21 1.20
C PRO A 86 3.12 13.93 0.35
N PRO A 87 4.21 13.34 -0.18
CA PRO A 87 4.18 12.03 -0.84
C PRO A 87 3.62 10.94 0.08
N TRP A 88 2.84 10.01 -0.46
CA TRP A 88 2.22 8.97 0.36
C TRP A 88 2.13 7.59 -0.30
N VAL A 89 2.05 6.55 0.55
CA VAL A 89 1.81 5.15 0.19
C VAL A 89 0.69 4.59 1.05
N GLY A 90 -0.38 4.12 0.42
CA GLY A 90 -1.55 3.54 1.05
C GLY A 90 -1.65 2.03 0.87
N PHE A 91 -1.92 1.31 1.95
CA PHE A 91 -2.10 -0.14 1.96
C PHE A 91 -3.56 -0.53 1.84
N MET A 92 -3.81 -1.66 1.19
CA MET A 92 -5.15 -2.23 1.05
C MET A 92 -5.53 -3.12 2.25
N ASN A 93 -5.15 -2.77 3.47
CA ASN A 93 -5.66 -3.42 4.69
C ASN A 93 -7.06 -2.89 5.05
N GLU A 94 -7.73 -3.54 6.01
CA GLU A 94 -9.07 -3.13 6.47
C GLU A 94 -9.15 -1.63 6.83
N GLN A 95 -8.11 -1.08 7.46
CA GLN A 95 -8.03 0.31 7.92
C GLN A 95 -7.61 1.31 6.82
N ARG A 96 -7.21 0.81 5.65
CA ARG A 96 -6.63 1.60 4.55
C ARG A 96 -5.51 2.53 5.01
N THR A 97 -4.56 1.97 5.76
CA THR A 97 -3.47 2.72 6.36
C THR A 97 -2.61 3.39 5.30
N ARG A 98 -2.38 4.70 5.43
CA ARG A 98 -1.48 5.48 4.58
C ARG A 98 -0.28 5.96 5.38
N PHE A 99 0.90 5.82 4.81
CA PHE A 99 2.10 6.50 5.26
C PHE A 99 2.33 7.74 4.40
N ALA A 100 2.38 8.91 5.03
CA ALA A 100 2.88 10.13 4.41
C ALA A 100 4.35 10.31 4.77
N PHE A 101 5.15 10.79 3.81
CA PHE A 101 6.60 10.95 3.94
C PHE A 101 6.98 12.40 3.75
N THR A 102 8.08 12.82 4.37
CA THR A 102 8.60 14.19 4.23
C THR A 102 9.21 14.44 2.85
N SER A 103 9.56 13.38 2.12
CA SER A 103 10.12 13.49 0.77
C SER A 103 9.95 12.20 -0.05
N TYR A 104 10.08 12.35 -1.37
CA TYR A 104 10.18 11.23 -2.30
C TYR A 104 11.29 10.24 -1.91
N ALA A 105 12.48 10.74 -1.57
CA ALA A 105 13.62 9.91 -1.20
C ALA A 105 13.34 9.07 0.05
N GLU A 106 12.74 9.67 1.07
CA GLU A 106 12.38 8.99 2.32
C GLU A 106 11.38 7.84 2.07
N SER A 107 10.42 8.03 1.16
CA SER A 107 9.46 6.97 0.81
C SER A 107 10.15 5.73 0.23
N TYR A 108 11.22 5.91 -0.56
CA TYR A 108 11.99 4.81 -1.13
C TYR A 108 12.86 4.12 -0.10
N GLU A 109 13.59 4.90 0.68
CA GLU A 109 14.52 4.39 1.69
C GLU A 109 13.79 3.62 2.79
N GLN A 110 12.70 4.18 3.32
CA GLN A 110 11.99 3.59 4.45
C GLN A 110 10.98 2.51 4.06
N LEU A 111 10.41 2.57 2.86
CA LEU A 111 9.31 1.68 2.48
C LEU A 111 9.50 0.99 1.13
N LEU A 112 9.57 1.74 0.02
CA LEU A 112 9.40 1.13 -1.31
C LEU A 112 10.55 0.18 -1.68
N ASN A 113 11.80 0.50 -1.35
CA ASN A 113 12.92 -0.41 -1.59
C ASN A 113 12.83 -1.67 -0.72
N PRO A 114 12.66 -1.58 0.62
CA PRO A 114 12.43 -2.77 1.45
C PRO A 114 11.23 -3.61 1.00
N LEU A 115 10.12 -2.97 0.61
CA LEU A 115 8.91 -3.63 0.13
C LEU A 115 9.17 -4.39 -1.18
N GLY A 116 9.91 -3.77 -2.11
CA GLY A 116 10.37 -4.39 -3.35
C GLY A 116 11.26 -5.60 -3.11
N LEU A 117 12.23 -5.49 -2.20
CA LEU A 117 13.11 -6.59 -1.79
C LEU A 117 12.33 -7.74 -1.12
N ALA A 118 11.25 -7.43 -0.41
CA ALA A 118 10.33 -8.39 0.18
C ALA A 118 9.40 -9.07 -0.86
N GLY A 119 9.46 -8.67 -2.14
CA GLY A 119 8.70 -9.25 -3.24
C GLY A 119 7.39 -8.54 -3.55
N TRP A 120 7.08 -7.44 -2.86
CA TRP A 120 5.83 -6.69 -2.97
C TRP A 120 6.01 -5.37 -3.71
N HIS A 121 4.92 -4.77 -4.15
CA HIS A 121 4.95 -3.43 -4.73
C HIS A 121 3.61 -2.70 -4.51
N THR A 122 3.59 -1.42 -4.82
CA THR A 122 2.39 -0.58 -4.85
C THR A 122 2.09 -0.10 -6.27
N TRP A 123 0.83 0.19 -6.54
CA TRP A 123 0.36 0.75 -7.79
C TRP A 123 0.45 2.28 -7.76
N ASP A 124 0.86 2.89 -8.87
CA ASP A 124 0.92 4.35 -8.99
C ASP A 124 -0.46 4.92 -9.30
N ALA A 125 -0.99 5.77 -8.42
CA ALA A 125 -2.35 6.31 -8.50
C ALA A 125 -2.45 7.68 -9.16
N GLY A 126 -1.32 8.29 -9.56
CA GLY A 126 -1.22 9.65 -10.10
C GLY A 126 -2.24 10.00 -11.19
#